data_AF-A0A7C9EJW8-F1
#
_entry.id   AF-A0A7C9EJW8-F1
#
_cell.length_a   1.000
_cell.length_b   1.000
_cell.length_c   1.000
_cell.angle_alpha   90.00
_cell.angle_beta   90.00
_cell.angle_gamma   90.00
#
_symmetry.space_group_name_H-M   'P 1'
#
loop_
_entity.id
_entity.type
_entity.pdbx_description
1 polymer ?
#
loop_
_entity_poly.entity_id
_entity_poly.type
_entity_poly.pdbx_seq_one_letter_code
_entity_poly.pdbx_strand_id
1 'polypeptide(L)'
;IQKRLRNAQGELDQGRSSGLFDHILVNDDLETCYKSLKNLLGLYEFADNRYESVPMKFNFPVVHSISKAGSKIYINSGAVNLANAKNSFVLDVSSPKGGAPGRTRGLDLYPISRFGGFANGIKDLS
;
A
#
# COMPACT_ATOMS: atom_id res chain seq x y z
N ILE A 1 6.06 32.22 -2.35
CA ILE A 1 6.00 31.48 -1.06
C ILE A 1 4.57 31.11 -0.68
N GLN A 2 3.61 32.05 -0.69
CA GLN A 2 2.19 31.79 -0.35
C GLN A 2 1.56 30.57 -1.05
N LYS A 3 1.81 30.36 -2.35
CA LYS A 3 1.30 29.17 -3.07
C LYS A 3 1.84 27.85 -2.49
N ARG A 4 3.12 27.82 -2.10
CA ARG A 4 3.74 26.61 -1.52
C ARG A 4 3.21 26.36 -0.10
N LEU A 5 3.01 27.40 0.70
CA LEU A 5 2.41 27.29 2.03
C LEU A 5 0.97 26.76 1.95
N ARG A 6 0.15 27.30 1.02
CA ARG A 6 -1.22 26.83 0.81
C ARG A 6 -1.27 25.37 0.38
N ASN A 7 -0.35 24.95 -0.51
CA ASN A 7 -0.26 23.55 -0.92
C ASN A 7 0.16 22.65 0.24
N ALA A 8 1.19 23.04 0.99
CA ALA A 8 1.66 22.28 2.14
C ALA A 8 0.59 22.13 3.23
N GLN A 9 -0.21 23.17 3.47
CA GLN A 9 -1.35 23.10 4.38
C GLN A 9 -2.38 22.05 3.91
N GLY A 10 -2.75 22.09 2.62
CA GLY A 10 -3.67 21.09 2.06
C GLY A 10 -3.12 19.66 2.09
N GLU A 11 -1.81 19.48 1.86
CA GLU A 11 -1.14 18.18 1.95
C GLU A 11 -1.11 17.65 3.40
N LEU A 12 -0.87 18.52 4.39
CA LEU A 12 -0.90 18.15 5.81
C LEU A 12 -2.31 17.79 6.29
N ASP A 13 -3.34 18.54 5.87
CA ASP A 13 -4.73 18.26 6.23
C ASP A 13 -5.17 16.90 5.65
N GLN A 14 -4.75 16.58 4.42
CA GLN A 14 -4.96 15.25 3.84
C GLN A 14 -4.16 14.17 4.59
N GLY A 15 -2.93 14.47 5.00
CA GLY A 15 -2.11 13.57 5.80
C GLY A 15 -2.71 13.22 7.17
N ARG A 16 -3.57 14.06 7.72
CA ARG A 16 -4.29 13.79 8.99
C ARG A 16 -5.54 12.93 8.80
N SER A 17 -5.93 12.64 7.56
CA SER A 17 -7.07 11.76 7.31
C SER A 17 -6.78 10.33 7.80
N SER A 18 -7.77 9.72 8.46
CA SER A 18 -7.68 8.34 8.91
C SER A 18 -7.54 7.41 7.69
N GLY A 19 -6.44 6.66 7.63
CA GLY A 19 -6.21 5.63 6.60
C GLY A 19 -5.10 5.93 5.59
N LEU A 20 -4.47 7.12 5.63
CA LEU A 20 -3.30 7.41 4.78
C LEU A 20 -1.97 7.11 5.46
N PHE A 21 -1.84 7.47 6.74
CA PHE A 21 -0.66 7.23 7.55
C PHE A 21 -1.06 6.61 8.90
N ASP A 22 -0.28 5.64 9.35
CA ASP A 22 -0.48 4.99 10.65
C ASP A 22 0.06 5.86 11.81
N HIS A 23 1.12 6.64 11.54
CA HIS A 23 1.80 7.49 12.51
C HIS A 23 2.22 8.82 11.89
N ILE A 24 2.12 9.90 12.66
CA ILE A 24 2.59 11.24 12.30
C ILE A 24 3.66 11.66 13.30
N LEU A 25 4.83 12.04 12.81
CA LEU A 25 5.92 12.55 13.63
C LEU A 25 6.10 14.04 13.38
N VAL A 26 6.10 14.83 14.46
CA VAL A 26 6.39 16.26 14.41
C VAL A 26 7.88 16.46 14.67
N ASN A 27 8.60 16.96 13.67
CA ASN A 27 10.05 17.16 13.73
C ASN A 27 10.40 18.57 14.24
N ASP A 28 9.92 18.93 15.43
CA ASP A 28 10.29 20.19 16.08
C ASP A 28 11.67 20.09 16.73
N ASP A 29 12.00 18.90 17.26
CA ASP A 29 13.31 18.55 17.81
C ASP A 29 13.83 17.28 17.15
N LEU A 30 15.03 17.36 16.57
CA LEU A 30 15.61 16.28 15.78
C LEU A 30 15.87 15.03 16.63
N GLU A 31 16.38 15.22 17.84
CA GLU A 31 16.78 14.13 18.74
C GLU A 31 15.55 13.36 19.23
N THR A 32 14.50 14.07 19.64
CA THR A 32 13.23 13.50 20.12
C THR A 32 12.46 12.81 18.99
N CYS A 33 12.43 13.42 17.80
CA CYS A 33 11.82 12.83 16.61
C CYS A 33 12.54 11.53 16.22
N TYR A 34 13.87 11.53 16.24
CA TYR A 34 14.68 10.37 15.91
C TYR A 34 14.48 9.22 16.91
N LYS A 35 14.43 9.52 18.22
CA LYS A 35 14.08 8.52 19.25
C LYS A 35 12.68 7.96 19.06
N SER A 36 11.71 8.81 18.75
CA SER A 36 10.33 8.39 18.49
C SER A 36 10.24 7.49 17.25
N LEU A 37 10.99 7.82 16.19
CA LEU A 37 11.09 7.00 14.99
C LEU A 37 11.77 5.66 15.27
N LYS A 38 12.89 5.64 16.02
CA LYS A 38 13.54 4.41 16.46
C LYS A 38 12.58 3.51 17.23
N ASN A 39 11.86 4.08 18.19
CA ASN A 39 10.88 3.33 18.98
C ASN A 39 9.75 2.79 18.12
N LEU A 40 9.28 3.56 17.14
CA LEU A 40 8.25 3.13 16.20
C LEU A 40 8.73 1.97 15.32
N LEU A 41 9.99 2.01 14.91
CA LEU A 41 10.66 0.93 14.17
C LEU A 41 11.12 -0.21 15.10
N GLY A 42 10.94 -0.07 16.42
CA GLY A 42 11.40 -0.98 17.47
C GLY A 42 12.92 -1.09 17.62
N LEU A 43 13.70 -0.16 17.04
CA LEU A 43 15.15 -0.09 17.09
C LEU A 43 15.62 0.47 18.45
N TYR A 44 15.21 -0.15 19.55
CA TYR A 44 15.66 0.22 20.88
C TYR A 44 17.19 0.11 20.94
N GLU A 45 17.83 1.12 21.52
CA GLU A 45 19.25 1.08 21.91
C GLU A 45 19.40 0.14 23.11
N PHE A 46 19.20 -1.16 22.92
CA PHE A 46 19.84 -2.12 23.79
C PHE A 46 21.32 -2.06 23.47
N ALA A 47 22.09 -1.54 24.42
CA ALA A 47 23.54 -1.60 24.43
C ALA A 47 24.00 -3.06 24.51
N ASP A 48 23.90 -3.81 23.41
CA ASP A 48 24.81 -4.91 23.12
C ASP A 48 24.96 -5.03 21.61
N ASN A 49 26.20 -4.90 21.15
CA ASN A 49 26.61 -4.83 19.75
C ASN A 49 26.62 -6.22 19.11
N ARG A 50 25.62 -7.05 19.42
CA ARG A 50 25.40 -8.33 18.77
C ARG A 50 24.32 -8.12 17.73
N TYR A 51 24.76 -7.98 16.49
CA TYR A 51 23.92 -8.08 15.30
C TYR A 51 23.39 -9.51 15.14
N GLU A 52 22.68 -10.02 16.15
CA GLU A 52 21.70 -11.07 15.92
C GLU A 52 20.46 -10.34 15.43
N SER A 53 20.22 -10.43 14.12
CA SER A 53 19.00 -9.94 13.50
C SER A 53 17.83 -10.73 14.10
N VAL A 54 17.32 -10.25 15.24
CA VAL A 54 16.02 -10.69 15.73
C VAL A 54 15.07 -10.42 14.58
N PRO A 55 14.39 -11.45 14.03
CA PRO A 55 13.45 -11.23 12.95
C PRO A 55 12.30 -10.46 13.58
N MET A 56 12.35 -9.14 13.44
CA MET A 56 11.28 -8.24 13.82
C MET A 56 10.06 -8.68 13.04
N LYS A 57 9.20 -9.46 13.71
CA LYS A 57 7.86 -9.77 13.24
C LYS A 57 7.01 -8.52 13.38
N PHE A 58 7.28 -7.53 12.53
CA PHE A 58 6.18 -6.74 11.99
C PHE A 58 5.34 -7.75 11.19
N ASN A 59 4.26 -8.23 11.81
CA ASN A 59 3.22 -8.93 11.09
C ASN A 59 2.55 -7.90 10.18
N PHE A 60 3.18 -7.58 9.04
CA PHE A 60 2.50 -6.95 7.93
C PHE A 60 1.31 -7.86 7.59
N PRO A 61 0.07 -7.35 7.71
CA PRO A 61 -1.08 -8.17 7.40
C PRO A 61 -1.07 -8.49 5.91
N VAL A 62 -1.09 -9.79 5.64
CA VAL A 62 -1.38 -10.44 4.36
C VAL A 62 -0.28 -10.35 3.30
N VAL A 63 0.27 -11.54 3.00
CA VAL A 63 1.18 -11.84 1.90
C VAL A 63 0.48 -11.57 0.58
N HIS A 64 0.61 -10.35 0.07
CA HIS A 64 0.29 -10.03 -1.30
C HIS A 64 1.48 -10.42 -2.18
N SER A 65 1.34 -11.41 -3.06
CA SER A 65 2.37 -11.63 -4.08
C SER A 65 2.11 -10.65 -5.21
N ILE A 66 3.07 -9.76 -5.46
CA ILE A 66 3.00 -8.75 -6.50
C ILE A 66 3.97 -9.14 -7.61
N SER A 67 3.51 -9.14 -8.86
CA SER A 67 4.37 -9.28 -10.03
C SER A 67 4.06 -8.21 -11.06
N LYS A 68 5.07 -7.82 -11.86
CA LYS A 68 4.92 -6.81 -12.91
C LYS A 68 5.21 -7.45 -14.26
N ALA A 69 4.32 -7.25 -15.22
CA ALA A 69 4.56 -7.57 -16.62
C ALA A 69 4.21 -6.35 -17.49
N GLY A 70 5.23 -5.72 -18.06
CA GLY A 70 5.08 -4.48 -18.84
C GLY A 70 4.38 -3.39 -18.04
N SER A 71 3.27 -2.87 -18.56
CA SER A 71 2.44 -1.82 -17.94
C SER A 71 1.33 -2.36 -17.03
N LYS A 72 1.41 -3.63 -16.59
CA LYS A 72 0.41 -4.23 -15.70
C LYS A 72 1.08 -4.81 -14.45
N ILE A 73 0.46 -4.57 -13.30
CA ILE A 73 0.87 -5.07 -12.00
C ILE A 73 -0.19 -6.05 -11.51
N TYR A 74 0.22 -7.29 -11.26
CA TYR A 74 -0.63 -8.36 -10.76
C TYR A 74 -0.51 -8.42 -9.25
N ILE A 75 -1.63 -8.30 -8.56
CA ILE A 75 -1.70 -8.30 -7.09
C ILE A 75 -2.54 -9.51 -6.69
N ASN A 76 -1.92 -10.48 -6.02
CA ASN A 76 -2.63 -11.65 -5.53
C ASN A 76 -2.66 -11.62 -4.00
N SER A 77 -3.86 -11.50 -3.44
CA SER A 77 -4.09 -11.48 -1.99
C SER A 77 -4.37 -12.89 -1.47
N GLY A 78 -3.44 -13.46 -0.71
CA GLY A 78 -3.69 -14.68 0.06
C GLY A 78 -4.40 -14.34 1.37
N ALA A 79 -5.73 -14.44 1.43
CA ALA A 79 -6.45 -14.25 2.69
C ALA A 79 -5.98 -15.27 3.75
N VAL A 80 -5.55 -14.78 4.91
CA VAL A 80 -5.03 -15.66 5.99
C VAL A 80 -6.17 -16.35 6.75
N ASN A 81 -7.39 -15.80 6.80
CA ASN A 81 -8.52 -16.43 7.49
C ASN A 81 -9.89 -15.89 7.01
N LEU A 82 -10.40 -16.36 5.87
CA LEU A 82 -11.84 -16.57 5.66
C LEU A 82 -12.03 -17.37 4.36
N ALA A 83 -12.86 -18.41 4.44
CA ALA A 83 -13.09 -19.39 3.38
C ALA A 83 -13.11 -18.81 1.94
N ASN A 84 -12.18 -19.29 1.13
CA ASN A 84 -12.29 -19.44 -0.33
C ASN A 84 -12.55 -18.19 -1.20
N ALA A 85 -11.83 -17.08 -0.99
CA ALA A 85 -11.73 -16.02 -1.98
C ALA A 85 -10.27 -15.65 -2.25
N LYS A 86 -9.65 -16.28 -3.26
CA LYS A 86 -8.37 -15.80 -3.84
C LYS A 86 -8.68 -14.55 -4.65
N ASN A 87 -8.64 -13.39 -4.01
CA ASN A 87 -8.85 -12.11 -4.68
C ASN A 87 -7.56 -11.71 -5.39
N SER A 88 -7.52 -11.95 -6.69
CA SER A 88 -6.46 -11.48 -7.59
C SER A 88 -6.94 -10.26 -8.35
N PHE A 89 -6.10 -9.22 -8.44
CA PHE A 89 -6.37 -7.97 -9.13
C PHE A 89 -5.27 -7.66 -10.14
N VAL A 90 -5.61 -6.92 -11.19
CA VAL A 90 -4.64 -6.25 -12.06
C VAL A 90 -4.79 -4.76 -11.87
N LEU A 91 -3.66 -4.09 -11.64
CA LEU A 91 -3.51 -2.66 -11.75
C LEU A 91 -2.85 -2.33 -13.09
N ASP A 92 -3.60 -1.69 -13.97
CA ASP A 92 -3.11 -1.17 -15.25
C ASP A 92 -2.47 0.20 -15.05
N VAL A 93 -1.20 0.30 -15.43
CA VAL A 93 -0.38 1.52 -15.34
C VAL A 93 0.07 2.01 -16.73
N SER A 94 -0.69 1.68 -17.78
CA SER A 94 -0.37 2.07 -19.15
C SER A 94 -0.65 3.54 -19.47
N SER A 95 -1.52 4.22 -18.72
CA SER A 95 -1.93 5.60 -19.01
C SER A 95 -1.84 6.60 -17.83
N PRO A 96 -0.84 6.50 -16.92
CA PRO A 96 -0.77 7.37 -15.75
C PRO A 96 -0.61 8.83 -16.17
N LYS A 97 -1.46 9.69 -15.61
CA LYS A 97 -1.47 11.15 -15.83
C LYS A 97 -1.45 11.87 -14.50
N GLY A 98 -0.62 12.90 -14.41
CA GLY A 98 -0.36 13.60 -13.14
C GLY A 98 0.66 12.84 -12.28
N GLY A 99 1.43 13.58 -11.48
CA GLY A 99 2.55 13.01 -10.71
C GLY A 99 2.47 13.19 -9.19
N ALA A 100 1.43 13.88 -8.69
CA ALA A 100 1.24 14.09 -7.26
C ALA A 100 0.22 13.09 -6.70
N PRO A 101 0.42 12.58 -5.47
CA PRO A 101 -0.60 11.81 -4.74
C PRO A 101 -1.98 12.49 -4.79
N GLY A 102 -3.04 11.72 -4.99
CA GLY A 102 -4.41 12.25 -5.13
C GLY A 102 -4.72 12.98 -6.45
N ARG A 103 -3.72 13.27 -7.29
CA ARG A 103 -3.90 13.86 -8.64
C ARG A 103 -3.57 12.91 -9.78
N THR A 104 -2.96 11.76 -9.46
CA THR A 104 -2.69 10.69 -10.41
C THR A 104 -4.01 10.11 -10.92
N ARG A 105 -4.13 10.01 -12.25
CA ARG A 105 -5.28 9.47 -12.99
C ARG A 105 -4.79 8.46 -14.01
N GLY A 106 -5.69 7.66 -14.59
CA GLY A 106 -5.32 6.64 -15.58
C GLY A 106 -4.65 5.39 -14.98
N LEU A 107 -4.97 5.12 -13.72
CA LEU A 107 -4.68 3.87 -13.04
C LEU A 107 -6.00 3.09 -12.93
N ASP A 108 -6.08 1.93 -13.57
CA ASP A 108 -7.30 1.12 -13.58
C ASP A 108 -7.07 -0.17 -12.79
N LEU A 109 -7.91 -0.42 -11.79
CA LEU A 109 -7.86 -1.61 -10.95
C LEU A 109 -9.08 -2.50 -11.23
N TYR A 110 -8.85 -3.74 -11.64
CA TYR A 110 -9.93 -4.70 -11.92
C TYR A 110 -9.60 -6.11 -11.40
N PRO A 111 -10.61 -6.89 -11.00
CA PRO A 111 -10.41 -8.25 -10.52
C PRO A 111 -10.05 -9.20 -11.67
N ILE A 112 -9.12 -10.10 -11.41
CA ILE A 112 -8.91 -11.30 -12.23
C ILE A 112 -9.91 -12.33 -11.70
N SER A 113 -11.10 -12.36 -12.30
CA SER A 113 -12.01 -13.47 -12.09
C SER A 113 -11.33 -14.74 -12.58
N ARG A 114 -10.93 -15.64 -11.65
CA ARG A 114 -10.62 -17.02 -12.01
C ARG A 114 -11.94 -17.62 -12.48
N PHE A 115 -12.13 -17.69 -13.79
CA PHE A 115 -13.24 -18.42 -14.41
C PHE A 115 -13.15 -19.87 -13.93
N GLY A 116 -14.00 -20.21 -12.95
CA GLY A 116 -14.22 -21.57 -12.52
C GLY A 116 -15.43 -22.13 -13.26
N GLY A 117 -15.16 -22.96 -14.27
CA GLY A 117 -16.15 -23.93 -14.77
C GLY A 117 -16.89 -23.53 -16.04
N PHE A 118 -16.60 -24.23 -17.13
CA PHE A 118 -17.52 -24.46 -18.23
C PHE A 118 -18.87 -24.99 -17.69
N ALA A 119 -19.98 -24.35 -18.02
CA ALA A 119 -21.28 -25.01 -18.12
C ALA A 119 -22.27 -24.17 -18.95
N ASN A 120 -22.47 -24.61 -20.20
CA ASN A 120 -23.72 -24.63 -20.97
C ASN A 120 -24.53 -23.33 -21.17
N GLY A 121 -24.71 -23.00 -22.46
CA GLY A 121 -26.00 -22.49 -22.95
C GLY A 121 -25.93 -21.25 -23.82
N ILE A 122 -25.31 -21.32 -25.01
CA ILE A 122 -25.74 -20.45 -26.10
C ILE A 122 -26.90 -21.18 -26.76
N LYS A 123 -28.13 -20.74 -26.47
CA LYS A 123 -29.31 -20.97 -27.31
C LYS A 123 -29.83 -19.60 -27.72
N ASP A 124 -29.72 -19.37 -29.02
CA ASP A 124 -30.52 -18.53 -29.92
C ASP A 124 -31.43 -17.45 -29.32
N LEU A 125 -31.23 -16.23 -29.82
CA LEU A 125 -32.33 -15.30 -30.04
C LEU A 125 -32.34 -14.96 -31.53
N SER A 126 -33.39 -15.47 -32.18
CA SER A 126 -33.94 -15.01 -33.46
C SER A 126 -34.36 -13.55 -33.39
#